data_AF-A0AAP3HFG7-F1
#
_entry.id   AF-A0AAP3HFG7-F1
#
_cell.length_a   1.000
_cell.length_b   1.000
_cell.length_c   1.000
_cell.angle_alpha   90.00
_cell.angle_beta   90.00
_cell.angle_gamma   90.00
#
_symmetry.space_group_name_H-M   'P 1'
#
loop_
_entity.id
_entity.type
_entity.pdbx_description
1 polymer ?
#
loop_
_entity_poly.entity_id
_entity_poly.type
_entity_poly.pdbx_seq_one_letter_code
_entity_poly.pdbx_strand_id
1 'polypeptide(L)' 'MKALTLNEFIDDKINQDEEFAKHYEREQIINNIAVMIVNARKKRHMTQSELANKIGTKQSVISRLESGNSSFIP' A
#
# COMPACT_ATOMS: atom_id res chain seq x y z
N MET A 1 -33.64 -5.37 4.69
CA MET A 1 -32.27 -5.93 4.70
C MET A 1 -31.37 -4.92 5.38
N LYS A 2 -30.55 -5.33 6.35
CA LYS A 2 -29.55 -4.44 6.95
C LYS A 2 -28.42 -4.26 5.92
N ALA A 3 -28.03 -3.02 5.65
CA ALA A 3 -26.91 -2.76 4.75
C ALA A 3 -25.61 -3.16 5.47
N LEU A 4 -24.85 -4.04 4.83
CA LEU A 4 -23.52 -4.44 5.29
C LEU A 4 -22.51 -3.37 4.84
N THR A 5 -21.70 -2.88 5.76
CA THR A 5 -20.58 -1.99 5.41
C THR A 5 -19.39 -2.80 4.88
N LEU A 6 -18.50 -2.14 4.15
CA LEU A 6 -17.28 -2.78 3.66
C LEU A 6 -16.42 -3.33 4.81
N ASN A 7 -16.33 -2.60 5.93
CA ASN A 7 -15.56 -3.04 7.09
C ASN A 7 -16.17 -4.29 7.71
N GLU A 8 -17.49 -4.30 7.95
CA GLU A 8 -18.16 -5.50 8.48
C GLU A 8 -17.99 -6.71 7.55
N PHE A 9 -18.04 -6.51 6.22
CA PHE A 9 -17.78 -7.59 5.27
C PHE A 9 -16.34 -8.14 5.34
N ILE A 10 -15.36 -7.24 5.44
CA ILE A 10 -13.95 -7.62 5.54
C ILE A 10 -13.68 -8.35 6.85
N ASP A 11 -14.21 -7.84 7.98
CA ASP A 11 -14.06 -8.44 9.29
C ASP A 11 -14.65 -9.87 9.32
N ASP A 12 -15.84 -10.05 8.75
CA ASP A 12 -16.46 -11.36 8.60
C ASP A 12 -15.58 -12.30 7.75
N LYS A 13 -14.98 -11.80 6.66
CA LYS A 13 -14.08 -12.60 5.81
C LYS A 13 -12.78 -12.98 6.50
N ILE A 14 -12.17 -12.06 7.26
CA ILE A 14 -10.97 -12.34 8.06
C ILE A 14 -11.26 -13.43 9.10
N ASN A 15 -12.43 -13.42 9.73
CA ASN A 15 -12.79 -14.40 10.76
C ASN A 15 -13.17 -15.78 10.21
N GLN A 16 -13.63 -15.87 8.96
CA GLN A 16 -14.14 -17.10 8.36
C GLN A 16 -13.11 -17.84 7.50
N ASP A 17 -12.09 -17.15 6.99
CA ASP A 17 -11.15 -17.67 6.01
C ASP A 17 -9.71 -17.24 6.37
N GLU A 18 -8.92 -18.21 6.86
CA GLU A 18 -7.53 -17.99 7.28
C GLU A 18 -6.62 -17.60 6.11
N GLU A 19 -6.86 -18.13 4.91
CA GLU A 19 -6.08 -17.77 3.72
C GLU A 19 -6.36 -16.32 3.32
N PHE A 20 -7.64 -15.93 3.31
CA PHE A 20 -8.03 -14.53 3.11
C PHE A 20 -7.42 -13.61 4.16
N ALA A 21 -7.49 -13.96 5.45
CA ALA A 21 -6.93 -13.17 6.54
C ALA A 21 -5.44 -12.90 6.34
N LYS A 22 -4.67 -13.94 6.01
CA LYS A 22 -3.23 -13.83 5.76
C LYS A 22 -2.91 -12.95 4.56
N HIS A 23 -3.63 -13.09 3.45
CA HIS A 23 -3.44 -12.24 2.28
C HIS A 23 -3.83 -10.79 2.57
N TYR A 24 -4.94 -10.58 3.27
CA TYR A 24 -5.41 -9.25 3.64
C TYR A 24 -4.40 -8.54 4.54
N GLU A 25 -3.88 -9.21 5.57
CA GLU A 25 -2.85 -8.64 6.45
C GLU A 25 -1.60 -8.23 5.67
N ARG A 26 -1.12 -9.09 4.77
CA ARG A 26 0.02 -8.76 3.90
C ARG A 26 -0.26 -7.53 3.04
N GLU A 27 -1.40 -7.49 2.37
CA GLU A 27 -1.78 -6.34 1.53
C GLU A 27 -1.95 -5.05 2.35
N GLN A 28 -2.44 -5.13 3.59
CA GLN A 28 -2.49 -3.99 4.49
C GLN A 28 -1.09 -3.46 4.82
N ILE A 29 -0.13 -4.34 5.13
CA ILE A 29 1.26 -3.96 5.38
C ILE A 29 1.86 -3.26 4.14
N ILE A 30 1.66 -3.84 2.95
CA ILE A 30 2.16 -3.29 1.69
C ILE A 30 1.60 -1.88 1.45
N ASN A 31 0.29 -1.72 1.58
CA ASN A 31 -0.39 -0.43 1.38
C ASN A 31 0.05 0.61 2.41
N ASN A 32 0.23 0.23 3.67
CA ASN A 32 0.70 1.13 4.70
C ASN A 32 2.10 1.68 4.39
N ILE A 33 3.02 0.83 3.95
CA ILE A 33 4.37 1.24 3.53
C ILE A 33 4.31 2.18 2.33
N ALA A 34 3.53 1.83 1.30
CA ALA A 34 3.33 2.67 0.11
C ALA A 34 2.82 4.07 0.49
N VAL A 35 1.78 4.16 1.33
CA VAL A 35 1.20 5.41 1.82
C VAL A 35 2.22 6.22 2.64
N MET A 36 2.99 5.57 3.51
CA MET A 36 4.04 6.24 4.29
C MET A 36 5.07 6.92 3.39
N ILE A 37 5.51 6.25 2.32
CA ILE A 37 6.48 6.79 1.36
C ILE A 37 5.89 7.98 0.59
N VAL A 38 4.66 7.84 0.08
CA VAL A 38 3.92 8.94 -0.60
C VAL A 38 3.84 10.16 0.31
N ASN A 39 3.46 9.95 1.57
CA ASN A 39 3.28 11.03 2.54
C ASN A 39 4.61 11.71 2.89
N ALA A 40 5.67 10.93 3.10
CA ALA A 40 7.01 11.47 3.37
C ALA A 40 7.53 12.30 2.18
N ARG A 41 7.33 11.83 0.94
CA ARG A 41 7.70 12.56 -0.27
C ARG A 41 6.92 13.87 -0.39
N LYS A 42 5.58 13.82 -0.23
CA LYS A 42 4.70 15.00 -0.30
C LYS A 42 5.03 16.03 0.78
N LYS A 43 5.34 15.59 2.01
CA LYS A 43 5.78 16.46 3.12
C LYS A 43 7.06 17.22 2.80
N ARG A 44 7.89 16.69 1.89
CA ARG A 44 9.10 17.35 1.38
C ARG A 44 8.89 18.10 0.06
N HIS A 45 7.64 18.22 -0.39
CA HIS A 45 7.26 18.88 -1.65
C HIS A 45 8.01 18.34 -2.89
N MET A 46 8.33 17.05 -2.90
CA MET A 46 9.04 16.40 -4.00
C MET A 46 8.08 15.68 -4.95
N THR A 47 8.37 15.72 -6.25
CA THR A 47 7.80 14.83 -7.27
C THR A 47 8.43 13.43 -7.18
N GLN A 48 7.80 12.43 -7.79
CA GLN A 48 8.37 11.07 -7.85
C GLN A 48 9.71 11.04 -8.58
N SER A 49 9.89 11.85 -9.63
CA SER A 49 11.15 11.97 -10.36
C SER A 49 12.26 12.57 -9.50
N GLU A 50 11.97 13.60 -8.71
CA GLU A 50 12.95 14.20 -7.80
C GLU A 50 13.38 13.23 -6.70
N LEU A 51 12.43 12.48 -6.11
CA LEU A 51 12.77 11.42 -5.17
C LEU A 51 13.63 10.34 -5.83
N ALA A 52 13.26 9.92 -7.05
CA ALA A 52 14.00 8.91 -7.79
C ALA A 52 15.45 9.33 -8.05
N ASN A 53 15.65 10.56 -8.53
CA ASN A 53 16.98 11.14 -8.76
C ASN A 53 17.79 11.20 -7.47
N LYS A 54 17.16 11.57 -6.35
CA LYS A 54 17.83 11.70 -5.05
C LYS A 54 18.35 10.37 -4.49
N ILE A 55 17.65 9.27 -4.75
CA ILE A 55 18.02 7.94 -4.24
C ILE A 55 18.65 7.03 -5.31
N GLY A 56 18.94 7.56 -6.50
CA GLY A 56 19.62 6.83 -7.56
C GLY A 56 18.77 5.73 -8.22
N THR A 57 17.47 5.97 -8.43
CA THR A 57 16.57 5.04 -9.10
C THR A 57 15.76 5.69 -10.22
N LYS A 58 14.88 4.93 -10.88
CA LYS A 58 13.98 5.43 -11.93
C LYS A 58 12.64 5.88 -11.33
N GLN A 59 12.02 6.91 -11.90
CA GLN A 59 10.67 7.35 -11.47
C GLN A 59 9.64 6.21 -11.52
N SER A 60 9.75 5.30 -12.50
CA SER A 60 8.86 4.13 -12.59
C SER A 60 9.00 3.15 -11.41
N VAL A 61 10.17 3.11 -10.74
CA VAL A 61 10.39 2.33 -9.52
C VAL A 61 9.67 2.99 -8.35
N ILE A 62 9.80 4.31 -8.19
CA ILE A 62 9.06 5.08 -7.17
C ILE A 62 7.55 4.95 -7.38
N SER A 63 7.08 5.01 -8.63
CA SER A 63 5.67 4.85 -8.96
C SER A 63 5.11 3.50 -8.49
N ARG A 64 5.81 2.39 -8.79
CA ARG A 64 5.39 1.06 -8.31
C ARG A 64 5.43 0.94 -6.79
N LEU A 65 6.46 1.52 -6.16
CA LEU A 65 6.62 1.50 -4.70
C LEU A 65 5.48 2.26 -4.01
N GLU A 66 5.11 3.41 -4.54
CA GLU A 66 4.03 4.24 -4.00
C GLU A 66 2.62 3.71 -4.31
N SER A 67 2.49 2.80 -5.28
CA SER A 67 1.21 2.19 -5.64
C SER A 67 0.96 0.84 -4.97
N GLY A 68 1.86 0.36 -4.10
CA GLY A 68 1.78 -0.98 -3.52
C GLY A 68 2.09 -2.14 -4.48
N ASN A 69 2.32 -1.86 -5.77
CA ASN A 69 2.52 -2.88 -6.82
C ASN A 69 4.01 -3.18 -7.08
N SER A 70 4.83 -3.02 -6.05
CA SER A 70 6.28 -3.15 -6.15
C SER A 70 6.71 -4.50 -5.64
N SER A 71 7.51 -5.22 -6.44
CA SER A 71 8.18 -6.45 -6.05
C SER A 71 9.16 -6.28 -4.88
N PHE A 72 9.44 -5.03 -4.46
CA PHE A 72 10.34 -4.70 -3.37
C PHE A 72 9.64 -4.53 -2.01
N ILE A 73 8.31 -4.54 -1.97
CA ILE A 73 7.56 -4.54 -0.71
C ILE A 73 7.24 -6.00 -0.37
N PRO A 74 7.58 -6.48 0.85
CA PRO A 74 7.44 -7.88 1.24
C PRO A 74 5.99 -8.40 1.16
#